data_AF-A0AAW2JI85-F1
#
_entry.id   AF-A0AAW2JI85-F1
#
_cell.length_a   1.000
_cell.length_b   1.000
_cell.length_c   1.000
_cell.angle_alpha   90.00
_cell.angle_beta   90.00
_cell.angle_gamma   90.00
#
_symmetry.space_group_name_H-M   'P 1'
#
loop_
_entity.id
_entity.type
_entity.pdbx_description
1 polymer ?
#
loop_
_entity_poly.entity_id
_entity_poly.type
_entity_poly.pdbx_seq_one_letter_code
_entity_poly.pdbx_strand_id
1 'polypeptide(L)'
;MVGGDSVRTIQSRLLSNNPEPSFEEIQRAHIDAQDRFEVKVEILRQMATLDPDGDWERRGARALDNPHTSTGEPSLDNLYNIKEDLDRNGTRAPSFDALKSKFVR
;
A
#
# COMPACT_ATOMS: atom_id res chain seq x y z
N MET A 1 -7.74 0.11 10.50
CA MET A 1 -6.94 1.13 9.80
C MET A 1 -5.50 0.91 10.20
N VAL A 2 -4.58 0.86 9.24
CA VAL A 2 -3.14 0.69 9.45
C VAL A 2 -2.42 1.56 8.43
N GLY A 3 -1.35 2.23 8.83
CA GLY A 3 -0.59 3.17 8.00
C GLY A 3 -1.38 4.39 7.52
N GLY A 4 -2.56 4.64 8.09
CA GLY A 4 -3.49 5.67 7.64
C GLY A 4 -4.44 5.22 6.53
N ASP A 5 -4.47 3.91 6.23
CA ASP A 5 -5.29 3.32 5.17
C ASP A 5 -6.23 2.23 5.71
N SER A 6 -7.20 1.84 4.89
CA SER A 6 -8.22 0.85 5.17
C SER A 6 -8.73 0.25 3.87
N VAL A 7 -9.36 -0.93 3.94
CA VAL A 7 -10.07 -1.53 2.79
C VAL A 7 -11.02 -0.51 2.14
N ARG A 8 -11.78 0.26 2.94
CA ARG A 8 -12.74 1.26 2.43
C ARG A 8 -12.06 2.41 1.67
N THR A 9 -10.92 2.89 2.15
CA THR A 9 -10.20 4.01 1.51
C THR A 9 -9.48 3.57 0.24
N ILE A 10 -8.95 2.34 0.20
CA ILE A 10 -8.41 1.74 -1.03
C ILE A 10 -9.55 1.52 -2.04
N GLN A 11 -10.67 0.92 -1.62
CA GLN A 11 -11.85 0.73 -2.48
C GLN A 11 -12.32 2.05 -3.09
N SER A 12 -12.39 3.12 -2.29
CA SER A 12 -12.76 4.45 -2.77
C SER A 12 -11.78 5.00 -3.81
N ARG A 13 -10.48 4.70 -3.70
CA ARG A 13 -9.48 5.10 -4.71
C ARG A 13 -9.60 4.28 -5.98
N LEU A 14 -9.86 2.97 -5.88
CA LEU A 14 -10.08 2.11 -7.04
C LEU A 14 -11.29 2.55 -7.87
N LEU A 15 -12.35 3.02 -7.21
CA LEU A 15 -13.56 3.52 -7.85
C LEU A 15 -13.50 5.01 -8.22
N SER A 16 -12.41 5.72 -7.94
CA SER A 16 -12.34 7.19 -8.08
C SER A 16 -12.60 7.72 -9.50
N ASN A 17 -12.35 6.89 -10.52
CA ASN A 17 -12.59 7.24 -11.93
C ASN A 17 -13.97 6.81 -12.45
N ASN A 18 -14.81 6.17 -11.62
CA ASN A 18 -16.17 5.78 -11.96
C ASN A 18 -17.15 6.41 -10.95
N PRO A 19 -17.86 7.50 -11.31
CA PRO A 19 -18.76 8.19 -10.39
C PRO A 19 -20.03 7.38 -10.06
N GLU A 20 -20.41 6.42 -10.89
CA GLU A 20 -21.62 5.59 -10.72
C GLU A 20 -21.30 4.11 -10.94
N PRO A 21 -20.52 3.48 -10.05
CA PRO A 21 -20.13 2.09 -10.21
C PRO A 21 -21.33 1.17 -9.97
N SER A 22 -21.43 0.13 -10.79
CA SER A 22 -22.40 -0.95 -10.61
C SER A 22 -22.11 -1.75 -9.34
N PHE A 23 -23.11 -2.52 -8.89
CA PHE A 23 -22.94 -3.43 -7.75
C PHE A 23 -21.76 -4.40 -7.96
N GLU A 24 -21.60 -4.93 -9.18
CA GLU A 24 -20.50 -5.84 -9.49
C GLU A 24 -19.14 -5.15 -9.37
N GLU A 25 -19.00 -3.92 -9.89
CA GLU A 25 -17.76 -3.15 -9.79
C GLU A 25 -17.43 -2.77 -8.34
N ILE A 26 -18.44 -2.44 -7.53
CA ILE A 26 -18.26 -2.18 -6.09
C ILE A 26 -17.72 -3.42 -5.40
N GLN A 27 -18.29 -4.60 -5.67
CA GLN A 27 -17.85 -5.86 -5.06
C GLN A 27 -16.45 -6.27 -5.53
N ARG A 28 -16.15 -6.11 -6.81
CA ARG A 28 -14.82 -6.37 -7.36
C ARG A 28 -13.78 -5.46 -6.73
N ALA A 29 -14.06 -4.16 -6.62
CA ALA A 29 -13.18 -3.21 -5.95
C ALA A 29 -13.04 -3.49 -4.46
N HIS A 30 -14.05 -4.06 -3.80
CA HIS A 30 -13.96 -4.47 -2.40
C HIS A 30 -12.95 -5.61 -2.22
N ILE A 31 -13.07 -6.68 -3.01
CA ILE A 31 -12.16 -7.83 -2.97
C ILE A 31 -10.72 -7.38 -3.27
N ASP A 32 -10.56 -6.60 -4.33
CA ASP A 32 -9.25 -6.09 -4.77
C ASP A 32 -8.66 -5.08 -3.75
N ALA A 33 -9.49 -4.41 -2.96
CA ALA A 33 -9.03 -3.59 -1.84
C ALA A 33 -8.64 -4.41 -0.61
N GLN A 34 -9.28 -5.56 -0.36
CA GLN A 34 -8.90 -6.47 0.73
C GLN A 34 -7.51 -7.06 0.48
N ASP A 35 -7.27 -7.61 -0.71
CA ASP A 35 -5.99 -8.22 -1.07
C ASP A 35 -4.85 -7.20 -0.99
N ARG A 36 -5.04 -5.99 -1.55
CA ARG A 36 -4.04 -4.92 -1.43
C ARG A 36 -3.82 -4.48 0.01
N PHE A 37 -4.89 -4.35 0.80
CA PHE A 37 -4.77 -3.91 2.18
C PHE A 37 -3.95 -4.90 3.01
N GLU A 38 -4.16 -6.20 2.83
CA GLU A 38 -3.42 -7.26 3.53
C GLU A 38 -1.92 -7.14 3.29
N VAL A 39 -1.49 -7.11 2.02
CA VAL A 39 -0.07 -7.01 1.67
C VAL A 39 0.54 -5.67 2.11
N LYS A 40 -0.20 -4.56 1.98
CA LYS A 40 0.26 -3.26 2.49
C LYS A 40 0.53 -3.31 3.99
N VAL A 41 -0.33 -3.95 4.79
CA VAL A 41 -0.13 -4.08 6.24
C VAL A 41 1.14 -4.85 6.57
N GLU A 42 1.42 -5.93 5.84
CA GLU A 42 2.64 -6.71 6.05
C GLU A 42 3.90 -5.88 5.76
N ILE A 43 3.92 -5.16 4.63
CA ILE A 43 5.02 -4.26 4.27
C ILE A 43 5.22 -3.19 5.36
N LEU A 44 4.15 -2.58 5.86
CA LEU A 44 4.24 -1.52 6.86
C LEU A 44 4.77 -2.01 8.20
N ARG A 45 4.37 -3.21 8.64
CA ARG A 45 4.91 -3.82 9.87
C ARG A 45 6.38 -4.19 9.72
N GLN A 46 6.77 -4.66 8.54
CA GLN A 46 8.17 -4.92 8.23
C GLN A 46 8.99 -3.63 8.22
N MET A 47 8.49 -2.56 7.60
CA MET A 47 9.13 -1.24 7.65
C MET A 47 9.22 -0.70 9.07
N ALA A 48 8.21 -0.88 9.92
CA ALA A 48 8.27 -0.51 11.34
C ALA A 48 9.38 -1.25 12.10
N THR A 49 9.71 -2.47 11.69
CA THR A 49 10.81 -3.27 12.26
C THR A 49 12.17 -2.81 11.72
N LEU A 50 12.26 -2.49 10.43
CA LEU A 50 13.50 -2.09 9.75
C LEU A 50 13.88 -0.61 9.97
N ASP A 51 12.89 0.26 10.21
CA ASP A 51 13.03 1.69 10.46
C ASP A 51 12.21 2.11 11.70
N PRO A 52 12.70 1.81 12.92
CA PRO A 52 11.97 2.05 14.18
C PRO A 52 11.62 3.51 14.46
N ASP A 53 12.34 4.45 13.84
CA ASP A 53 12.08 5.90 13.97
C ASP A 53 10.89 6.37 13.13
N GLY A 54 10.41 5.55 12.20
CA GLY A 54 9.29 5.88 11.31
C GLY A 54 7.96 5.42 11.89
N ASP A 55 6.95 6.30 11.85
CA ASP A 55 5.58 6.01 12.27
C ASP A 55 4.80 5.25 11.19
N TRP A 56 5.38 4.14 10.71
CA TRP A 56 4.91 3.35 9.57
C TRP A 56 3.50 2.79 9.78
N GLU A 57 3.20 2.31 10.98
CA GLU A 57 1.88 1.75 11.29
C GLU A 57 0.75 2.79 11.41
N ARG A 58 1.07 4.10 11.48
CA ARG A 58 0.04 5.16 11.46
C ARG A 58 0.02 5.97 10.17
N ARG A 59 1.15 6.15 9.50
CA ARG A 59 1.28 7.10 8.36
C ARG A 59 1.95 6.52 7.12
N GLY A 60 2.47 5.29 7.20
CA GLY A 60 3.32 4.73 6.15
C GLY A 60 2.62 4.33 4.86
N ALA A 61 1.28 4.18 4.83
CA ALA A 61 0.59 3.68 3.64
C ALA A 61 0.76 4.61 2.43
N ARG A 62 0.96 5.92 2.66
CA ARG A 62 1.20 6.90 1.59
C ARG A 62 2.53 6.71 0.87
N ALA A 63 3.52 6.10 1.52
CA ALA A 63 4.79 5.77 0.85
C ALA A 63 4.61 4.68 -0.23
N LEU A 64 3.52 3.91 -0.16
CA LEU A 64 3.15 2.87 -1.12
C LEU A 64 2.28 3.38 -2.27
N ASP A 65 1.81 4.63 -2.24
CA ASP A 65 1.03 5.21 -3.35
C ASP A 65 1.91 5.26 -4.63
N ASN A 66 1.29 4.99 -5.77
CA ASN A 66 1.93 4.99 -7.09
C ASN A 66 1.33 6.08 -7.98
N PRO A 67 2.03 7.21 -8.21
CA PRO A 67 1.51 8.32 -9.01
C PRO A 67 1.36 8.00 -10.50
N HIS A 68 1.91 6.88 -10.97
CA HIS A 68 1.79 6.44 -12.36
C HIS A 68 0.55 5.59 -12.63
N THR A 69 -0.28 5.30 -11.61
CA THR A 69 -1.58 4.65 -11.80
C THR A 69 -2.70 5.68 -11.74
N SER A 70 -3.80 5.41 -12.46
CA SER A 70 -4.95 6.30 -12.53
C SER A 70 -5.68 6.46 -11.19
N THR A 71 -5.41 5.59 -10.21
CA THR A 71 -6.06 5.58 -8.88
C THR A 71 -5.10 5.97 -7.76
N GLY A 72 -3.80 6.10 -8.06
CA GLY A 72 -2.74 6.22 -7.06
C GLY A 72 -2.44 4.92 -6.31
N GLU A 73 -3.18 3.84 -6.55
CA GLU A 73 -2.96 2.53 -5.92
C GLU A 73 -1.94 1.71 -6.73
N PRO A 74 -0.96 1.06 -6.08
CA PRO A 74 -0.08 0.10 -6.75
C PRO A 74 -0.84 -1.17 -7.16
N SER A 75 -0.33 -1.89 -8.15
CA SER A 75 -0.81 -3.24 -8.47
C SER A 75 -0.46 -4.21 -7.34
N LEU A 76 -1.23 -5.30 -7.22
CA LEU A 76 -0.97 -6.34 -6.22
C LEU A 76 0.40 -7.00 -6.45
N ASP A 77 0.78 -7.26 -7.71
CA ASP A 77 2.11 -7.77 -8.05
C ASP A 77 3.24 -6.84 -7.61
N ASN A 78 3.06 -5.52 -7.74
CA ASN A 78 4.04 -4.55 -7.28
C ASN A 78 4.20 -4.58 -5.75
N LEU A 79 3.10 -4.74 -5.01
CA LEU A 79 3.14 -4.90 -3.56
C LEU A 79 3.89 -6.18 -3.16
N TYR A 80 3.61 -7.32 -3.81
CA TYR A 80 4.35 -8.57 -3.53
C TYR A 80 5.84 -8.46 -3.86
N ASN A 81 6.21 -7.79 -4.95
CA ASN A 81 7.61 -7.56 -5.30
C ASN A 81 8.33 -6.72 -4.23
N ILE A 82 7.68 -5.67 -3.71
CA ILE A 82 8.21 -4.86 -2.61
C ILE A 82 8.39 -5.71 -1.36
N LYS A 83 7.36 -6.48 -0.99
CA LYS A 83 7.40 -7.35 0.18
C LYS A 83 8.54 -8.37 0.09
N GLU A 84 8.68 -9.04 -1.05
CA GLU A 84 9.72 -10.04 -1.27
C GLU A 84 11.13 -9.42 -1.22
N ASP A 85 11.31 -8.22 -1.76
CA ASP A 85 12.59 -7.50 -1.68
C ASP A 85 12.95 -7.16 -0.22
N LEU A 86 11.98 -6.68 0.58
CA LEU A 86 12.17 -6.43 2.00
C LEU A 86 12.45 -7.72 2.79
N ASP A 87 11.75 -8.81 2.50
CA ASP A 87 11.95 -10.11 3.15
C ASP A 87 13.35 -10.68 2.90
N ARG A 88 13.86 -10.53 1.66
CA ARG A 88 15.17 -11.06 1.27
C ARG A 88 16.33 -10.18 1.75
N ASN A 89 16.16 -8.86 1.67
CA ASN A 89 17.27 -7.91 1.77
C ASN A 89 17.20 -6.98 2.98
N GLY A 90 16.06 -6.89 3.68
CA GLY A 90 15.88 -6.03 4.85
C GLY A 90 16.25 -4.57 4.57
N THR A 91 17.12 -3.98 5.40
CA THR A 91 17.61 -2.60 5.22
C THR A 91 18.54 -2.41 4.01
N ARG A 92 18.95 -3.49 3.33
CA ARG A 92 19.71 -3.43 2.07
C ARG A 92 18.81 -3.48 0.84
N ALA A 93 17.50 -3.64 1.02
CA ALA A 93 16.54 -3.68 -0.07
C ALA A 93 16.46 -2.31 -0.77
N PRO A 94 16.55 -2.23 -2.11
CA PRO A 94 16.22 -1.00 -2.83
C PRO A 94 14.82 -0.48 -2.49
N SER A 95 13.87 -1.38 -2.22
CA SER A 95 12.52 -1.03 -1.78
C SER A 95 12.50 -0.34 -0.41
N PHE A 96 13.41 -0.68 0.51
CA PHE A 96 13.53 -0.02 1.81
C PHE A 96 13.87 1.46 1.65
N ASP A 97 14.92 1.77 0.87
CA ASP A 97 15.34 3.15 0.62
C ASP A 97 14.28 3.93 -0.15
N ALA A 98 13.65 3.30 -1.14
CA ALA A 98 12.57 3.90 -1.92
C ALA A 98 11.37 4.28 -1.02
N LEU A 99 10.91 3.38 -0.16
CA LEU A 99 9.82 3.66 0.78
C LEU A 99 10.23 4.74 1.77
N LYS A 100 11.42 4.66 2.36
CA LYS A 100 11.90 5.63 3.34
C LYS A 100 12.03 7.04 2.75
N SER A 101 12.47 7.16 1.50
CA SER A 101 12.55 8.46 0.81
C SER A 101 11.18 9.11 0.57
N LYS A 102 10.11 8.30 0.43
CA LYS A 102 8.72 8.77 0.26
C LYS A 102 8.02 9.01 1.59
N PHE A 103 8.57 8.50 2.70
CA PHE A 103 7.98 8.65 4.01
C PHE A 103 8.17 10.10 4.50
N VAL A 104 7.07 10.87 4.50
CA VAL A 104 7.07 12.21 5.06
C VAL A 104 6.91 12.10 6.58
N ARG A 105 7.94 12.51 7.31
CA ARG A 105 7.97 12.50 8.79
C ARG A 105 6.98 13.48 9.40
#